data_AF-A0A350P2B0-F1
#
_entry.id   AF-A0A350P2B0-F1
#
_cell.length_a   1.000
_cell.length_b   1.000
_cell.length_c   1.000
_cell.angle_alpha   90.00
_cell.angle_beta   90.00
_cell.angle_gamma   90.00
#
_symmetry.space_group_name_H-M   'P 1'
#
loop_
_entity.id
_entity.type
_entity.pdbx_description
1 polymer ?
#
loop_
_entity_poly.entity_id
_entity_poly.type
_entity_poly.pdbx_seq_one_letter_code
_entity_poly.pdbx_strand_id
1 'polypeptide(L)'
;MNNIEFDKQHIWHPYTSATQPLPCYEVTGAKGVELTLASGEVLVDGMSSWWAAIHGYNHPTINAAAHQQIEAFSHVMFGGITHQPAIDVCKTLLDMVPDGLARVFLADSGSVSVEV
;
A
#
# COMPACT_ATOMS: atom_id res chain seq x y z
N MET A 1 17.93 -23.14 1.36
CA MET A 1 17.91 -21.72 1.03
C MET A 1 16.97 -21.06 2.02
N ASN A 2 17.46 -20.10 2.82
CA ASN A 2 16.59 -19.29 3.66
C ASN A 2 15.91 -18.17 2.85
N ASN A 3 15.01 -17.41 3.47
CA ASN A 3 14.24 -16.37 2.78
C ASN A 3 15.13 -15.29 2.14
N ILE A 4 16.18 -14.83 2.85
CA ILE A 4 17.11 -13.82 2.35
C ILE A 4 17.95 -14.33 1.17
N GLU A 5 18.40 -15.58 1.22
CA GLU A 5 19.12 -16.20 0.10
C GLU A 5 18.24 -16.34 -1.14
N PHE A 6 16.97 -16.68 -0.96
CA PHE A 6 16.00 -16.80 -2.05
C PHE A 6 15.68 -15.43 -2.66
N ASP A 7 15.37 -14.45 -1.82
CA ASP A 7 15.11 -13.07 -2.23
C ASP A 7 16.25 -12.53 -3.10
N LYS A 8 17.48 -12.63 -2.61
CA LYS A 8 18.68 -12.17 -3.31
C LYS A 8 18.87 -12.79 -4.70
N GLN A 9 18.44 -14.04 -4.88
CA GLN A 9 18.64 -14.77 -6.14
C GLN A 9 17.50 -14.57 -7.14
N HIS A 10 16.30 -14.24 -6.66
CA HIS A 10 15.08 -14.39 -7.46
C HIS A 10 14.16 -13.17 -7.46
N ILE A 11 14.33 -12.21 -6.54
CA ILE A 11 13.46 -11.05 -6.41
C ILE A 11 14.24 -9.79 -6.78
N TRP A 12 13.74 -9.04 -7.76
CA TRP A 12 14.33 -7.78 -8.16
C TRP A 12 13.61 -6.62 -7.47
N HIS A 13 14.31 -5.94 -6.56
CA HIS A 13 13.78 -4.81 -5.81
C HIS A 13 13.85 -3.50 -6.59
N PRO A 14 12.89 -2.57 -6.39
CA PRO A 14 12.87 -1.27 -7.05
C PRO A 14 14.20 -0.52 -6.91
N TYR A 15 14.73 -0.01 -8.03
CA TYR A 15 15.97 0.78 -8.08
C TYR A 15 17.23 0.07 -7.51
N THR A 16 17.27 -1.26 -7.51
CA THR A 16 18.44 -2.05 -7.10
C THR A 16 19.04 -2.85 -8.27
N SER A 17 20.25 -3.39 -8.12
CA SER A 17 20.88 -4.26 -9.13
C SER A 17 20.37 -5.70 -9.03
N ALA A 18 20.01 -6.31 -10.16
CA ALA A 18 19.60 -7.72 -10.23
C ALA A 18 20.76 -8.72 -10.01
N THR A 19 22.01 -8.29 -10.15
CA THR A 19 23.19 -9.16 -9.99
C THR A 19 23.98 -8.86 -8.73
N GLN A 20 23.86 -7.64 -8.19
CA GLN A 20 24.50 -7.17 -6.97
C GLN A 20 23.52 -6.35 -6.13
N PRO A 21 22.43 -6.96 -5.64
CA PRO A 21 21.40 -6.23 -4.90
C PRO A 21 21.91 -5.72 -3.55
N LEU A 22 21.23 -4.71 -3.02
CA LEU A 22 21.43 -4.24 -1.66
C LEU A 22 21.02 -5.33 -0.64
N PRO A 23 21.51 -5.27 0.61
CA PRO A 23 21.01 -6.13 1.68
C PRO A 23 19.50 -5.92 1.89
N CYS A 24 18.77 -7.02 2.01
CA CYS A 24 17.37 -7.03 2.43
C CYS A 24 17.25 -7.50 3.88
N TYR A 25 16.27 -6.97 4.60
CA TYR A 25 15.98 -7.29 5.98
C TYR A 25 14.59 -7.89 6.05
N GLU A 26 14.49 -9.14 6.49
CA GLU A 26 13.21 -9.84 6.59
C GLU A 26 12.38 -9.22 7.73
N VAL A 27 11.22 -8.67 7.39
CA VAL A 27 10.24 -8.13 8.34
C VAL A 27 9.24 -9.23 8.67
N THR A 28 9.08 -9.55 9.96
CA THR A 28 8.16 -10.58 10.47
C THR A 28 6.92 -9.99 11.13
N GLY A 29 6.91 -8.69 11.40
CA GLY A 29 5.77 -8.00 11.97
C GLY A 29 5.85 -6.49 11.79
N ALA A 30 4.69 -5.83 11.82
CA ALA A 30 4.60 -4.38 11.80
C ALA A 30 3.37 -3.93 12.61
N LYS A 31 3.55 -2.95 13.50
CA LYS A 31 2.45 -2.42 14.34
C LYS A 31 2.74 -0.99 14.77
N GLY A 32 1.75 -0.10 14.66
CA GLY A 32 1.96 1.31 14.97
C GLY A 32 3.05 1.87 14.06
N VAL A 33 4.11 2.44 14.62
CA VAL A 33 5.25 2.97 13.85
C VAL A 33 6.43 2.00 13.76
N GLU A 34 6.27 0.76 14.22
CA GLU A 34 7.38 -0.17 14.40
C GLU A 34 7.36 -1.34 13.40
N LEU A 35 8.54 -1.75 12.97
CA LEU A 35 8.83 -2.97 12.22
C LEU A 35 9.59 -3.94 13.12
N THR A 36 9.20 -5.21 13.12
CA THR A 36 9.93 -6.31 13.76
C THR A 36 10.67 -7.10 12.68
N LEU A 37 11.98 -7.22 12.81
CA LEU A 37 12.82 -8.00 11.90
C LEU A 37 12.90 -9.47 12.35
N ALA A 38 13.22 -10.38 11.42
CA ALA A 38 13.47 -11.79 11.72
C ALA A 38 14.66 -12.00 12.68
N SER A 39 15.57 -11.03 12.79
CA SER A 39 16.65 -11.02 13.79
C SER A 39 16.15 -10.79 15.22
N GLY A 40 14.89 -10.35 15.39
CA GLY A 40 14.30 -9.96 16.66
C GLY A 40 14.42 -8.45 16.98
N GLU A 41 15.09 -7.68 16.13
CA GLU A 41 15.19 -6.23 16.28
C GLU A 41 13.83 -5.56 16.01
N VAL A 42 13.52 -4.53 16.79
CA VAL A 42 12.34 -3.67 16.58
C VAL A 42 12.83 -2.28 16.21
N LEU A 43 12.38 -1.78 15.07
CA LEU A 43 12.82 -0.51 14.50
C LEU A 43 11.62 0.42 14.33
N VAL A 44 11.79 1.70 14.64
CA VAL A 44 10.82 2.72 14.23
C VAL A 44 11.01 2.99 12.74
N ASP A 45 9.93 2.86 11.96
CA ASP A 45 9.95 3.28 10.56
C ASP A 45 9.80 4.81 10.49
N GLY A 46 10.92 5.49 10.24
CA GLY A 46 10.95 6.93 10.03
C GLY A 46 10.46 7.37 8.64
N MET A 47 10.17 6.44 7.73
CA MET A 47 9.85 6.71 6.33
C MET A 47 8.37 6.51 5.98
N SER A 48 7.59 5.92 6.90
CA SER A 48 6.19 5.52 6.69
C SER A 48 5.99 4.71 5.40
N SER A 49 6.84 3.70 5.15
CA SER A 49 6.86 2.89 3.93
C SER A 49 6.78 3.72 2.65
N TRP A 50 7.75 4.61 2.45
CA TRP A 50 7.73 5.61 1.38
C TRP A 50 6.45 6.46 1.43
N TRP A 51 6.26 7.15 2.55
CA TRP A 51 5.25 8.19 2.76
C TRP A 51 3.79 7.71 2.84
N ALA A 52 3.50 6.44 2.53
CA ALA A 52 2.14 5.93 2.39
C ALA A 52 1.49 5.47 3.72
N ALA A 53 2.26 4.91 4.66
CA ALA A 53 1.74 4.33 5.90
C ALA A 53 1.50 5.39 7.00
N ILE A 54 0.74 6.45 6.69
CA ILE A 54 0.54 7.61 7.59
C ILE A 54 -0.19 7.29 8.90
N HIS A 55 -0.96 6.20 8.94
CA HIS A 55 -1.64 5.71 10.15
C HIS A 55 -0.86 4.62 10.87
N GLY A 56 0.39 4.37 10.44
CA GLY A 56 1.19 3.24 10.88
C GLY A 56 0.65 1.90 10.36
N TYR A 57 1.22 0.83 10.88
CA TYR A 57 0.97 -0.53 10.47
C TYR A 57 -0.07 -1.22 11.35
N ASN A 58 -0.78 -2.18 10.76
CA ASN A 58 -1.75 -3.03 11.44
C ASN A 58 -2.85 -2.22 12.17
N HIS A 59 -3.30 -1.13 11.54
CA HIS A 59 -4.29 -0.24 12.11
C HIS A 59 -5.67 -0.93 12.14
N PRO A 60 -6.32 -1.08 13.32
CA PRO A 60 -7.50 -1.93 13.48
C PRO A 60 -8.66 -1.51 12.57
N THR A 61 -8.89 -0.21 12.41
CA THR A 61 -9.96 0.31 11.53
C THR A 61 -9.71 -0.01 10.05
N ILE A 62 -8.46 0.07 9.58
CA ILE A 62 -8.13 -0.16 8.16
C ILE A 62 -8.26 -1.64 7.85
N ASN A 63 -7.73 -2.50 8.73
CA ASN A 63 -7.86 -3.95 8.59
C ASN A 63 -9.33 -4.39 8.60
N ALA A 64 -10.14 -3.87 9.54
CA ALA A 64 -11.56 -4.19 9.61
C ALA A 64 -12.31 -3.80 8.33
N ALA A 65 -12.04 -2.60 7.79
CA ALA A 65 -12.64 -2.14 6.53
C ALA A 65 -12.24 -3.02 5.34
N ALA A 66 -10.97 -3.39 5.23
CA ALA A 66 -10.48 -4.29 4.18
C ALA A 66 -11.13 -5.67 4.26
N HIS A 67 -11.16 -6.28 5.45
CA HIS A 67 -11.83 -7.57 5.66
C HIS A 67 -13.32 -7.51 5.31
N GLN A 68 -14.04 -6.50 5.80
CA GLN A 68 -15.47 -6.34 5.51
C GLN A 68 -15.75 -6.25 4.01
N GLN A 69 -14.94 -5.51 3.25
CA GLN A 69 -15.13 -5.38 1.82
C GLN A 69 -14.80 -6.68 1.07
N ILE A 70 -13.72 -7.38 1.46
CA ILE A 70 -13.32 -8.65 0.83
C ILE A 70 -14.41 -9.72 0.96
N GLU A 71 -15.11 -9.78 2.10
CA GLU A 71 -16.24 -10.70 2.31
C GLU A 71 -17.41 -10.42 1.35
N ALA A 72 -17.59 -9.17 0.90
CA ALA A 72 -18.59 -8.84 -0.12
C ALA A 72 -18.08 -9.17 -1.53
N PHE A 73 -16.93 -8.62 -1.91
CA PHE A 73 -16.18 -8.93 -3.14
C PHE A 73 -14.82 -8.23 -3.13
N SER A 74 -13.82 -8.85 -3.76
CA SER A 74 -12.46 -8.30 -3.88
C SER A 74 -12.31 -7.29 -5.01
N HIS A 75 -12.93 -7.55 -6.17
CA HIS A 75 -12.83 -6.70 -7.36
C HIS A 75 -14.00 -6.93 -8.32
N VAL A 76 -14.43 -5.87 -9.00
CA VAL A 76 -15.36 -5.90 -10.13
C VAL A 76 -14.92 -4.84 -11.15
N MET A 77 -15.11 -5.10 -12.43
CA MET A 77 -14.78 -4.13 -13.48
C MET A 77 -15.58 -2.83 -13.30
N PHE A 78 -14.98 -1.68 -13.64
CA PHE A 78 -15.61 -0.35 -13.49
C PHE A 78 -16.26 0.19 -14.79
N GLY A 79 -16.23 -0.61 -15.87
CA GLY A 79 -16.85 -0.27 -17.15
C GLY A 79 -18.37 -0.47 -17.12
N GLY A 80 -19.13 0.60 -16.83
CA GLY A 80 -20.60 0.55 -16.76
C GLY A 80 -21.16 -0.09 -15.49
N ILE A 81 -20.30 -0.37 -14.50
CA ILE A 81 -20.66 -0.92 -13.18
C ILE A 81 -20.01 -0.04 -12.11
N THR A 82 -20.68 0.13 -10.98
CA THR A 82 -20.17 0.90 -9.84
C THR A 82 -20.48 0.19 -8.52
N HIS A 83 -19.94 0.71 -7.42
CA HIS A 83 -20.14 0.18 -6.08
C HIS A 83 -19.98 1.27 -5.01
N GLN A 84 -20.58 1.03 -3.85
CA GLN A 84 -20.65 1.99 -2.75
C GLN A 84 -19.26 2.54 -2.33
N PRO A 85 -18.18 1.73 -2.18
CA PRO A 85 -16.86 2.27 -1.82
C PRO A 85 -16.29 3.30 -2.81
N ALA A 86 -16.51 3.11 -4.12
CA ALA A 86 -16.03 4.06 -5.12
C ALA A 86 -16.78 5.39 -5.05
N ILE A 87 -18.09 5.34 -4.75
CA ILE A 87 -18.91 6.55 -4.58
C ILE A 87 -18.47 7.32 -3.34
N ASP A 88 -18.27 6.64 -2.21
CA ASP A 88 -17.95 7.28 -0.93
C ASP A 88 -16.57 7.92 -0.95
N VAL A 89 -15.56 7.26 -1.52
CA VAL A 89 -14.22 7.86 -1.67
C VAL A 89 -14.25 9.06 -2.60
N CYS A 90 -14.98 8.99 -3.73
CA CYS A 90 -15.06 10.13 -4.66
C CYS A 90 -15.78 11.34 -4.04
N LYS A 91 -16.85 11.12 -3.26
CA LYS A 91 -17.51 12.21 -2.51
C LYS A 91 -16.56 12.84 -1.51
N THR A 92 -15.89 12.03 -0.69
CA THR A 92 -14.93 12.50 0.31
C THR A 92 -13.80 13.30 -0.33
N LEU A 93 -13.27 12.82 -1.47
CA LEU A 93 -12.23 13.54 -2.20
C LEU A 93 -12.73 14.89 -2.70
N LEU A 94 -13.92 14.95 -3.31
CA LEU A 94 -14.50 16.21 -3.80
C LEU A 94 -14.77 17.23 -2.68
N ASP A 95 -15.05 16.77 -1.46
CA ASP A 95 -15.21 17.63 -0.28
C ASP A 95 -13.87 18.17 0.27
N MET A 96 -12.74 17.52 -0.04
CA MET A 96 -11.41 17.87 0.46
C MET A 96 -10.56 18.69 -0.52
N VAL A 97 -10.80 18.54 -1.82
CA VAL A 97 -10.01 19.21 -2.85
C VAL A 97 -10.37 20.70 -2.97
N PRO A 98 -9.47 21.55 -3.50
CA PRO A 98 -9.78 22.96 -3.75
C PRO A 98 -10.98 23.16 -4.68
N ASP A 99 -11.62 24.32 -4.53
CA ASP A 99 -12.71 24.76 -5.40
C ASP A 99 -12.31 24.70 -6.89
N GLY A 100 -13.25 24.23 -7.72
CA GLY A 100 -13.08 24.10 -9.17
C GLY A 100 -12.73 22.67 -9.63
N LEU A 101 -12.39 21.76 -8.73
CA LEU A 101 -12.24 20.33 -9.04
C LEU A 101 -13.57 19.60 -8.78
N ALA A 102 -14.16 19.02 -9.83
CA ALA A 102 -15.53 18.46 -9.79
C ALA A 102 -15.65 17.00 -10.25
N ARG A 103 -14.55 16.37 -10.68
CA ARG A 103 -14.52 14.98 -11.15
C ARG A 103 -13.30 14.25 -10.63
N VAL A 104 -13.46 12.95 -10.40
CA VAL A 104 -12.39 12.05 -9.95
C VAL A 104 -12.22 10.95 -10.99
N PHE A 105 -10.98 10.70 -11.38
CA PHE A 105 -10.57 9.52 -12.15
C PHE A 105 -9.69 8.66 -11.23
N LEU A 106 -10.12 7.42 -10.96
CA LEU A 106 -9.39 6.49 -10.11
C LEU A 106 -8.30 5.78 -10.92
N ALA A 107 -7.09 5.68 -10.36
CA ALA A 107 -5.93 5.04 -10.99
C ALA A 107 -5.18 4.18 -9.98
N ASP A 108 -4.46 3.17 -10.48
CA ASP A 108 -3.82 2.16 -9.64
C ASP A 108 -2.53 2.63 -8.94
N SER A 109 -1.92 3.71 -9.42
CA SER A 109 -0.68 4.26 -8.86
C SER A 109 -0.51 5.74 -9.18
N GLY A 110 0.37 6.42 -8.44
CA GLY A 110 0.73 7.82 -8.72
C GLY A 110 1.30 8.04 -10.11
N SER A 111 2.06 7.09 -10.66
CA SER A 111 2.57 7.20 -12.04
C SER A 111 1.44 7.18 -13.06
N VAL A 112 0.47 6.28 -12.91
CA VAL A 112 -0.70 6.21 -13.81
C VAL A 112 -1.57 7.46 -13.67
N SER A 113 -1.73 7.98 -12.46
CA SER A 113 -2.46 9.25 -12.23
C SER A 113 -1.84 10.44 -12.95
N VAL A 114 -0.53 10.44 -13.20
CA VAL A 114 0.17 11.50 -13.94
C VAL A 114 0.03 11.32 -15.46
N GLU A 115 -0.11 10.09 -15.94
CA GLU A 115 -0.26 9.82 -17.38
C GLU A 115 -1.67 10.09 -17.92
N VAL A 116 -2.70 10.04 -17.07
CA VAL A 116 -4.11 10.33 -17.42
C VAL A 116 -4.34 11.84 -17.56
#